data_AF-A0A934U1C3-F1
#
_entry.id   AF-A0A934U1C3-F1
#
_cell.length_a   1.000
_cell.length_b   1.000
_cell.length_c   1.000
_cell.angle_alpha   90.00
_cell.angle_beta   90.00
_cell.angle_gamma   90.00
#
_symmetry.space_group_name_H-M   'P 1'
#
loop_
_entity.id
_entity.type
_entity.pdbx_description
1 polymer ?
#
loop_
_entity_poly.entity_id
_entity_poly.type
_entity_poly.pdbx_seq_one_letter_code
_entity_poly.pdbx_strand_id
1 'polypeptide(L)'
;MRTVTGVRLKSASRGSWQARVVTLVALAWAKLWRAKITYNDEFDLFVCSQMGAGFGRAGTTLGAAYLTKDHTRTKTLRHEAVHAEQWSRYGFSFMARYLFEEARHPKTKNRFEIEAGLADGGYVRDV
;
A
#
# COMPACT_ATOMS: atom_id res chain seq x y z
N MET A 1 0.47 18.50 -18.11
CA MET A 1 1.07 17.39 -17.30
C MET A 1 0.65 17.39 -15.82
N ARG A 2 0.31 18.52 -15.17
CA ARG A 2 -0.19 18.55 -13.77
C ARG A 2 -1.58 17.92 -13.55
N THR A 3 -2.38 17.77 -14.61
CA THR A 3 -3.76 17.27 -14.57
C THR A 3 -3.88 15.77 -14.35
N VAL A 4 -3.06 14.94 -15.01
CA VAL A 4 -3.13 13.47 -14.90
C VAL A 4 -2.65 12.98 -13.53
N THR A 5 -1.55 13.53 -13.02
CA THR A 5 -1.02 13.18 -11.69
C THR A 5 -1.99 13.57 -10.56
N GLY A 6 -2.66 14.73 -10.68
CA GLY A 6 -3.66 15.17 -9.71
C GLY A 6 -4.90 14.28 -9.66
N VAL A 7 -5.39 13.86 -10.83
CA VAL A 7 -6.53 12.94 -10.95
C VAL A 7 -6.18 11.57 -10.37
N ARG A 8 -5.03 11.00 -10.77
CA ARG A 8 -4.54 9.72 -10.25
C ARG A 8 -4.35 9.75 -8.74
N LEU A 9 -3.80 10.84 -8.19
CA LEU A 9 -3.65 10.96 -6.75
C LEU A 9 -5.00 11.01 -6.02
N LYS A 10 -6.00 11.72 -6.55
CA LYS A 10 -7.35 11.76 -5.97
C LYS A 10 -8.02 10.37 -6.02
N SER A 11 -7.90 9.67 -7.16
CA SER A 11 -8.43 8.31 -7.33
C SER A 11 -7.74 7.34 -6.39
N ALA A 12 -6.41 7.33 -6.37
CA ALA A 12 -5.57 6.49 -5.53
C ALA A 12 -5.93 6.62 -4.04
N SER A 13 -6.14 7.86 -3.58
CA SER A 13 -6.48 8.12 -2.18
C SER A 13 -7.97 7.92 -1.86
N ARG A 14 -8.78 7.45 -2.81
CA ARG A 14 -10.22 7.18 -2.66
C ARG A 14 -10.99 8.36 -2.04
N GLY A 15 -10.60 9.57 -2.41
CA GLY A 15 -11.17 10.81 -1.87
C GLY A 15 -10.71 11.21 -0.45
N SER A 16 -9.99 10.36 0.28
CA SER A 16 -9.46 10.66 1.62
C SER A 16 -8.26 11.60 1.54
N TRP A 17 -8.38 12.79 2.14
CA TRP A 17 -7.29 13.76 2.20
C TRP A 17 -6.12 13.28 3.07
N GLN A 18 -6.41 12.50 4.12
CA GLN A 18 -5.40 11.92 5.01
C GLN A 18 -4.58 10.87 4.26
N ALA A 19 -5.25 9.94 3.57
CA ALA A 19 -4.59 8.96 2.71
C ALA A 19 -3.78 9.65 1.61
N ARG A 20 -4.27 10.77 1.07
CA ARG A 20 -3.54 11.59 0.08
C ARG A 20 -2.25 12.18 0.63
N VAL A 21 -2.27 12.73 1.83
CA VAL A 21 -1.07 13.25 2.49
C VAL A 21 -0.06 12.11 2.70
N VAL A 22 -0.50 10.96 3.23
CA VAL A 22 0.38 9.79 3.43
C VAL A 22 0.95 9.31 2.09
N THR A 23 0.13 9.24 1.04
CA THR A 23 0.57 8.86 -0.32
C THR A 23 1.66 9.80 -0.83
N LEU A 24 1.51 11.11 -0.65
CA LEU A 24 2.52 12.08 -1.09
C LEU A 24 3.85 11.92 -0.34
N VAL A 25 3.79 11.70 0.98
CA VAL A 25 4.98 11.44 1.81
C VAL A 25 5.66 10.15 1.37
N ALA A 26 4.89 9.07 1.16
CA ALA A 26 5.41 7.79 0.69
C ALA A 26 6.04 7.87 -0.71
N LEU A 27 5.44 8.63 -1.63
CA LEU A 27 6.02 8.90 -2.95
C LEU A 27 7.31 9.72 -2.87
N ALA A 28 7.37 10.71 -1.98
CA ALA A 28 8.60 11.47 -1.74
C ALA A 28 9.71 10.56 -1.17
N TRP A 29 9.37 9.69 -0.22
CA TRP A 29 10.27 8.69 0.33
C TRP A 29 10.76 7.70 -0.73
N ALA A 30 9.86 7.17 -1.56
CA ALA A 30 10.20 6.29 -2.68
C ALA A 30 11.19 6.95 -3.66
N LYS A 31 11.02 8.26 -3.94
CA LYS A 31 11.97 9.01 -4.77
C LYS A 31 13.36 9.11 -4.14
N LEU A 32 13.45 9.32 -2.83
CA LEU A 32 14.74 9.33 -2.12
C LEU A 32 15.47 7.99 -2.26
N TRP A 33 14.71 6.89 -2.27
CA TRP A 33 15.22 5.53 -2.53
C TRP A 33 15.40 5.20 -4.02
N ARG A 34 15.22 6.17 -4.92
CA ARG A 34 15.34 6.00 -6.38
C ARG A 34 14.42 4.91 -6.94
N ALA A 35 13.25 4.74 -6.33
CA ALA A 35 12.27 3.76 -6.77
C ALA A 35 11.81 4.02 -8.22
N LYS A 36 11.54 2.95 -8.96
CA LYS A 36 10.73 3.01 -10.18
C LYS A 36 9.27 3.14 -9.77
N ILE A 37 8.72 4.35 -9.90
CA ILE A 37 7.34 4.68 -9.56
C ILE A 37 6.47 4.55 -10.80
N THR A 38 5.49 3.65 -10.74
CA THR A 38 4.47 3.46 -11.78
C THR A 38 3.08 3.58 -11.16
N TYR A 39 2.07 3.78 -11.99
CA TYR A 39 0.67 3.75 -11.55
C TYR A 39 0.02 2.52 -12.15
N ASN A 40 -0.65 1.74 -11.31
CA ASN A 40 -1.46 0.62 -11.73
C ASN A 40 -2.92 1.09 -11.79
N ASP A 41 -3.47 1.18 -13.01
CA ASP A 41 -4.83 1.65 -13.24
C ASP A 41 -5.91 0.61 -12.83
N GLU A 42 -5.58 -0.69 -12.74
CA GLU A 42 -6.51 -1.75 -12.31
C GLU A 42 -6.86 -1.66 -10.82
N PHE A 43 -5.87 -1.32 -9.99
CA PHE A 43 -6.00 -1.24 -8.54
C PHE A 43 -5.95 0.20 -8.01
N ASP A 44 -5.89 1.20 -8.90
CA ASP A 44 -5.68 2.60 -8.57
C ASP A 44 -4.57 2.79 -7.51
N LEU A 45 -3.39 2.22 -7.76
CA LEU A 45 -2.30 2.11 -6.79
C LEU A 45 -0.99 2.63 -7.40
N PHE A 46 -0.22 3.42 -6.64
CA PHE A 46 1.15 3.75 -7.01
C PHE A 46 2.07 2.61 -6.60
N VAL A 47 2.76 2.00 -7.55
CA VAL A 47 3.72 0.93 -7.31
C VAL A 47 5.14 1.51 -7.37
N CYS A 48 5.77 1.59 -6.21
CA CYS A 48 7.14 2.05 -6.01
C CYS A 48 8.06 0.83 -5.89
N SER A 49 8.63 0.40 -7.02
CA SER A 49 9.45 -0.81 -7.12
C SER A 49 10.95 -0.49 -7.20
N GLN A 50 11.79 -1.53 -7.19
CA GLN A 50 13.26 -1.45 -7.28
C GLN A 50 13.92 -0.73 -6.09
N MET A 51 13.23 -0.62 -4.96
CA MET A 51 13.80 -0.06 -3.74
C MET A 51 14.80 -1.03 -3.12
N GLY A 52 15.97 -0.51 -2.70
CA GLY A 52 16.98 -1.31 -1.98
C GLY A 52 16.68 -1.49 -0.48
N ALA A 53 15.95 -0.55 0.13
CA ALA A 53 15.44 -0.60 1.50
C ALA A 53 14.28 0.41 1.67
N GLY A 54 13.87 0.70 2.91
CA GLY A 54 12.85 1.73 3.19
C GLY A 54 11.41 1.24 3.18
N PHE A 55 11.22 -0.08 3.23
CA PHE A 55 9.94 -0.78 3.40
C PHE A 55 10.16 -1.99 4.34
N GLY A 56 9.09 -2.53 4.92
CA GLY A 56 9.14 -3.73 5.74
C GLY A 56 8.87 -5.00 4.94
N ARG A 57 9.46 -6.12 5.36
CA ARG A 57 9.20 -7.47 4.82
C ARG A 57 9.30 -7.50 3.28
N ALA A 58 8.27 -8.00 2.59
CA ALA A 58 8.18 -8.06 1.14
C ALA A 58 7.73 -6.73 0.50
N GLY A 59 7.05 -5.87 1.28
CA GLY A 59 6.56 -4.58 0.85
C GLY A 59 5.72 -3.90 1.93
N THR A 60 5.40 -2.63 1.72
CA THR A 60 4.59 -1.84 2.66
C THR A 60 3.74 -0.84 1.90
N THR A 61 2.43 -0.85 2.15
CA THR A 61 1.52 0.17 1.64
C THR A 61 1.35 1.32 2.63
N LEU A 62 1.65 2.54 2.17
CA LEU A 62 1.46 3.78 2.90
C LEU A 62 0.54 4.71 2.09
N GLY A 63 -0.67 4.95 2.58
CA GLY A 63 -1.71 5.60 1.78
C GLY A 63 -2.03 4.71 0.59
N ALA A 64 -1.90 5.24 -0.62
CA ALA A 64 -2.08 4.52 -1.88
C ALA A 64 -0.76 4.27 -2.63
N ALA A 65 0.38 4.28 -1.92
CA ALA A 65 1.69 3.96 -2.46
C ALA A 65 2.21 2.66 -1.84
N TYR A 66 2.42 1.65 -2.68
CA TYR A 66 3.01 0.38 -2.32
C TYR A 66 4.51 0.40 -2.57
N LEU A 67 5.30 0.23 -1.51
CA LEU A 67 6.76 0.28 -1.51
C LEU A 67 7.31 -1.15 -1.50
N THR A 68 8.13 -1.52 -2.48
CA THR A 68 8.74 -2.86 -2.56
C THR A 68 10.03 -2.86 -3.37
N LYS A 69 10.79 -3.96 -3.28
CA LYS A 69 11.88 -4.26 -4.22
C LYS A 69 11.32 -4.82 -5.52
N ASP A 70 10.56 -5.90 -5.47
CA ASP A 70 10.18 -6.71 -6.63
C ASP A 70 8.83 -7.44 -6.51
N HIS A 71 8.11 -7.33 -5.39
CA HIS A 71 6.87 -8.08 -5.15
C HIS A 71 5.65 -7.45 -5.84
N THR A 72 5.66 -7.45 -7.18
CA THR A 72 4.72 -6.68 -8.01
C THR A 72 3.72 -7.57 -8.79
N ARG A 73 3.51 -8.81 -8.35
CA ARG A 73 2.55 -9.73 -8.96
C ARG A 73 1.13 -9.21 -8.77
N THR A 74 0.23 -9.47 -9.74
CA THR A 74 -1.18 -9.01 -9.71
C THR A 74 -1.90 -9.35 -8.40
N LYS A 75 -1.70 -10.57 -7.88
CA LYS A 75 -2.25 -11.00 -6.59
C LYS A 75 -1.78 -10.10 -5.44
N THR A 76 -0.47 -9.87 -5.34
CA THR A 76 0.08 -8.93 -4.35
C THR A 76 -0.50 -7.54 -4.54
N LEU A 77 -0.59 -7.01 -5.76
CA LEU A 77 -1.19 -5.69 -5.97
C LEU A 77 -2.66 -5.60 -5.56
N ARG A 78 -3.42 -6.69 -5.72
CA ARG A 78 -4.81 -6.80 -5.21
C ARG A 78 -4.86 -6.72 -3.69
N HIS A 79 -3.98 -7.45 -3.00
CA HIS A 79 -3.84 -7.39 -1.55
C HIS A 79 -3.50 -5.98 -1.07
N GLU A 80 -2.51 -5.35 -1.68
CA GLU A 80 -2.06 -3.99 -1.33
C GLU A 80 -3.12 -2.91 -1.64
N ALA A 81 -3.99 -3.15 -2.63
CA ALA A 81 -5.13 -2.27 -2.91
C ALA A 81 -6.12 -2.22 -1.73
N VAL A 82 -6.30 -3.32 -1.00
CA VAL A 82 -7.13 -3.36 0.21
C VAL A 82 -6.49 -2.55 1.32
N HIS A 83 -5.16 -2.63 1.49
CA HIS A 83 -4.46 -1.73 2.43
C HIS A 83 -4.61 -0.26 2.06
N ALA A 84 -4.61 0.09 0.77
CA ALA A 84 -4.89 1.45 0.32
C ALA A 84 -6.33 1.88 0.66
N GLU A 85 -7.30 0.98 0.55
CA GLU A 85 -8.67 1.24 1.00
C GLU A 85 -8.74 1.43 2.53
N GLN A 86 -8.05 0.59 3.30
CA GLN A 86 -7.97 0.72 4.77
C GLN A 86 -7.33 2.06 5.17
N TRP A 87 -6.29 2.51 4.47
CA TRP A 87 -5.72 3.84 4.65
C TRP A 87 -6.74 4.95 4.35
N SER A 88 -7.57 4.79 3.32
CA SER A 88 -8.66 5.74 3.04
C SER A 88 -9.69 5.76 4.17
N ARG A 89 -10.11 4.57 4.65
CA ARG A 89 -11.13 4.37 5.68
C ARG A 89 -10.72 4.89 7.05
N TYR A 90 -9.46 4.65 7.45
CA TYR A 90 -8.98 4.95 8.81
C TYR A 90 -8.02 6.15 8.88
N GLY A 91 -7.58 6.69 7.73
CA GLY A 91 -6.68 7.83 7.65
C GLY A 91 -5.38 7.61 8.45
N PHE A 92 -4.90 8.67 9.11
CA PHE A 92 -3.67 8.60 9.92
C PHE A 92 -3.74 7.56 11.06
N SER A 93 -4.93 7.22 11.55
CA SER A 93 -5.07 6.24 12.61
C SER A 93 -4.78 4.80 12.17
N PHE A 94 -4.73 4.54 10.85
CA PHE A 94 -4.53 3.19 10.33
C PHE A 94 -3.23 2.56 10.81
N MET A 95 -2.12 3.30 10.78
CA MET A 95 -0.82 2.80 11.25
C MET A 95 -0.89 2.29 12.70
N ALA A 96 -1.46 3.09 13.61
CA ALA A 96 -1.60 2.70 15.01
C ALA A 96 -2.51 1.47 15.19
N ARG A 97 -3.63 1.43 14.46
CA ARG A 97 -4.57 0.29 14.47
C ARG A 97 -3.90 -0.99 13.98
N TYR A 98 -3.17 -0.90 12.87
CA TYR A 98 -2.47 -2.02 12.28
C TYR A 98 -1.42 -2.57 13.23
N LEU A 99 -0.56 -1.70 13.79
CA LEU A 99 0.51 -2.12 14.71
C LEU A 99 -0.03 -2.73 16.00
N PHE A 100 -1.10 -2.15 16.54
CA PHE A 100 -1.76 -2.69 17.73
C PHE A 100 -2.40 -4.06 17.47
N GLU A 101 -3.03 -4.23 16.31
CA GLU A 101 -3.58 -5.51 15.90
C GLU A 101 -2.47 -6.54 15.67
N GLU A 102 -1.41 -6.19 14.94
CA GLU A 102 -0.26 -7.06 14.67
C GLU A 102 0.43 -7.52 15.95
N ALA A 103 0.50 -6.66 16.98
CA ALA A 103 1.06 -7.01 18.27
C ALA A 103 0.23 -8.06 19.04
N ARG A 104 -1.10 -8.07 18.85
CA ARG A 104 -2.02 -9.01 19.53
C ARG A 104 -2.29 -10.27 18.71
N HIS A 105 -2.43 -10.10 17.40
CA HIS A 105 -2.81 -11.12 16.44
C HIS A 105 -1.87 -11.02 15.23
N PRO A 106 -0.63 -11.54 15.32
CA PRO A 106 0.37 -11.32 14.29
C PRO A 106 0.08 -12.08 12.99
N LYS A 107 0.55 -11.52 11.86
CA LYS A 107 0.58 -12.17 10.54
C LYS A 107 -0.81 -12.65 10.09
N THR A 108 -0.99 -13.95 9.88
CA THR A 108 -2.23 -14.57 9.39
C THR A 108 -3.42 -14.38 10.32
N LYS A 109 -3.20 -13.93 11.55
CA LYS A 109 -4.26 -13.64 12.52
C LYS A 109 -4.66 -12.17 12.52
N ASN A 110 -3.89 -11.29 11.88
CA ASN A 110 -4.18 -9.86 11.85
C ASN A 110 -5.41 -9.64 10.97
N ARG A 111 -6.47 -9.04 11.53
CA ARG A 111 -7.72 -8.83 10.78
C ARG A 111 -7.54 -7.99 9.52
N PHE A 112 -6.56 -7.09 9.49
CA PHE A 112 -6.29 -6.25 8.32
C PHE A 112 -5.62 -7.04 7.19
N GLU A 113 -4.78 -8.02 7.55
CA GLU A 113 -4.16 -8.98 6.61
C GLU A 113 -5.18 -10.00 6.11
N ILE A 114 -6.12 -10.42 6.97
CA ILE A 114 -7.25 -11.28 6.59
C ILE A 114 -8.17 -10.55 5.60
N GLU A 115 -8.54 -9.30 5.89
CA GLU A 115 -9.35 -8.46 4.98
C GLU A 115 -8.64 -8.25 3.64
N ALA A 116 -7.31 -8.07 3.65
CA ALA A 116 -6.51 -7.91 2.45
C ALA A 116 -6.31 -9.21 1.64
N GLY A 117 -6.76 -10.36 2.16
CA GLY A 117 -6.61 -11.65 1.50
C GLY A 117 -5.23 -12.25 1.73
N LEU A 118 -5.16 -13.23 2.63
CA LEU A 118 -3.91 -13.88 3.02
C LEU A 118 -3.19 -14.59 1.87
N ALA A 119 -3.94 -15.21 0.95
CA ALA A 119 -3.33 -15.93 -0.17
C ALA A 119 -2.69 -14.96 -1.17
N ASP A 120 -3.38 -13.85 -1.45
CA ASP A 120 -2.88 -12.78 -2.32
C ASP A 120 -1.65 -12.07 -1.73
N GLY A 121 -1.59 -11.94 -0.40
CA GLY A 121 -0.42 -11.47 0.35
C GLY A 121 0.71 -12.50 0.53
N GLY A 122 0.53 -13.73 0.05
CA GLY A 122 1.53 -14.81 0.14
C GLY A 122 1.69 -15.43 1.53
N TYR A 123 0.72 -15.20 2.43
CA TYR A 123 0.71 -15.79 3.77
C TYR A 123 0.21 -17.24 3.79
N VAL A 124 -0.64 -17.61 2.82
CA VAL A 124 -1.15 -18.98 2.63
C VAL A 124 -1.18 -19.32 1.14
N ARG A 125 -1.34 -20.60 0.79
CA ARG A 125 -1.53 -21.03 -0.60
C ARG A 125 -3.01 -20.96 -0.97
N ASP A 126 -3.31 -20.61 -2.22
CA ASP A 126 -4.63 -20.89 -2.80
C ASP A 126 -4.83 -22.40 -2.91
N VAL A 127 -5.99 -22.89 -2.46
CA VAL A 127 -6.47 -24.26 -2.67
C VAL A 127 -7.34 -24.33 -3.91
#